data_AF-A0A2L2YK22-F1
#
_entry.id   AF-A0A2L2YK22-F1
#
_cell.length_a   1.000
_cell.length_b   1.000
_cell.length_c   1.000
_cell.angle_alpha   90.00
_cell.angle_beta   90.00
_cell.angle_gamma   90.00
#
_symmetry.space_group_name_H-M   'P 1'
#
loop_
_entity.id
_entity.type
_entity.pdbx_description
1 polymer ?
#
loop_
_entity_poly.entity_id
_entity_poly.type
_entity_poly.pdbx_seq_one_letter_code
_entity_poly.pdbx_strand_id
1 'polypeptide(L)' 'TVHEALPISKVQRAVCMLANTTAIAEAWPRLDHKFDLMYANRAFVHWYVGEGMDEGEFSEAREDL' A
#
# COMPACT_ATOMS: atom_id res chain seq x y z
N THR A 1 6.61 -26.89 5.45
CA THR A 1 5.90 -25.71 4.91
C THR A 1 5.46 -24.84 6.07
N VAL A 2 6.30 -23.89 6.52
CA VAL A 2 6.08 -22.43 6.51
C VAL A 2 7.19 -21.74 7.31
N HIS A 3 7.95 -20.93 6.58
CA HIS A 3 8.73 -19.74 6.95
C HIS A 3 9.81 -19.84 8.03
N GLU A 4 11.05 -20.13 7.58
CA GLU A 4 12.26 -19.60 8.21
C GLU A 4 12.15 -18.06 8.26
N ALA A 5 11.93 -17.52 9.47
CA ALA A 5 12.21 -16.12 9.73
C ALA A 5 13.72 -15.90 9.52
N LEU A 6 14.09 -15.04 8.57
CA LEU A 6 15.47 -14.60 8.37
C LEU A 6 16.08 -14.19 9.73
N PRO A 7 17.32 -14.56 10.04
CA PRO A 7 17.92 -14.24 11.32
C PRO A 7 18.06 -12.72 11.43
N ILE A 8 17.23 -12.11 12.28
CA ILE A 8 17.44 -10.73 12.71
C ILE A 8 18.85 -10.67 13.32
N SER A 9 19.67 -9.73 12.87
CA SER A 9 21.07 -9.63 13.27
C SER A 9 21.20 -9.61 14.79
N LYS A 10 22.30 -10.17 15.33
CA LYS A 10 22.56 -10.19 16.80
C LYS A 10 22.73 -8.75 17.31
N VAL A 11 21.63 -8.14 17.76
CA VAL A 11 21.63 -6.81 18.36
C VAL A 11 21.61 -6.93 19.88
N GLN A 12 22.41 -6.11 20.57
CA GLN A 12 22.50 -6.12 22.03
C GLN A 12 21.19 -5.64 22.68
N ARG A 13 20.48 -4.71 22.04
CA ARG A 13 19.19 -4.16 22.44
C ARG A 13 18.45 -3.70 21.18
N ALA A 14 17.13 -3.88 21.15
CA ALA A 14 16.24 -3.36 20.11
C ALA A 14 15.01 -2.75 20.77
N VAL A 15 14.43 -1.73 20.14
CA VAL A 15 13.17 -1.12 20.56
C VAL A 15 12.26 -1.05 19.34
N CYS A 16 10.97 -1.32 19.55
CA CYS A 16 9.91 -1.14 18.56
C CYS A 16 8.87 -0.18 19.16
N MET A 17 8.35 0.73 18.34
CA MET A 17 7.30 1.67 18.73
C MET A 17 6.06 1.41 17.88
N LEU A 18 4.93 1.24 18.54
CA LEU A 18 3.60 1.25 17.93
C LEU A 18 2.90 2.52 18.42
N ALA A 19 2.57 3.42 17.50
CA ALA A 19 1.86 4.64 17.82
C ALA A 19 0.73 4.87 16.84
N ASN A 20 -0.45 5.21 17.36
CA ASN A 20 -1.59 5.66 16.58
C ASN A 20 -1.65 7.19 16.67
N THR A 21 -1.10 7.86 15.66
CA THR A 21 -1.09 9.32 15.54
C THR A 21 -1.85 9.72 14.29
N THR A 22 -2.60 10.82 14.36
CA THR A 22 -3.28 11.42 13.20
C THR A 22 -2.31 11.89 12.12
N ALA A 23 -1.03 12.07 12.45
CA ALA A 23 0.02 12.43 11.49
C ALA A 23 0.17 11.42 10.34
N ILE A 24 -0.33 10.18 10.48
CA ILE A 24 -0.37 9.22 9.36
C ILE A 24 -1.17 9.75 8.17
N ALA A 25 -2.15 10.62 8.41
CA ALA A 25 -2.95 11.24 7.35
C ALA A 25 -2.11 12.03 6.35
N GLU A 26 -0.95 12.58 6.75
CA GLU A 26 -0.06 13.33 5.86
C GLU A 26 0.73 12.46 4.86
N ALA A 27 0.68 11.13 5.03
CA ALA A 27 1.27 10.19 4.09
C ALA A 27 0.32 9.83 2.93
N TRP A 28 -0.99 9.78 3.19
CA TRP A 28 -2.00 9.34 2.20
C TRP A 28 -2.05 10.21 0.94
N PRO A 29 -2.02 11.57 1.00
CA PRO A 29 -2.03 12.39 -0.21
C PRO A 29 -0.87 12.11 -1.17
N ARG A 30 0.28 11.65 -0.66
CA ARG A 30 1.43 11.29 -1.48
C ARG A 30 1.23 9.95 -2.18
N LEU A 31 0.48 9.04 -1.57
CA LEU A 31 0.07 7.77 -2.17
C LEU A 31 -1.01 8.04 -3.23
N ASP A 32 -2.05 8.79 -2.88
CA ASP A 32 -3.16 9.16 -3.76
C ASP A 32 -2.68 9.81 -5.04
N HIS A 33 -1.78 10.79 -4.93
CA HIS A 33 -1.22 11.44 -6.10
C HIS A 33 -0.50 10.47 -7.04
N LYS A 34 0.25 9.50 -6.50
CA LYS A 34 0.92 8.48 -7.33
C LYS A 34 -0.09 7.53 -7.96
N PHE A 35 -1.12 7.15 -7.21
CA PHE A 35 -2.23 6.35 -7.74
C PHE A 35 -2.90 7.07 -8.90
N ASP A 36 -3.27 8.35 -8.74
CA ASP A 36 -3.91 9.17 -9.75
C ASP A 36 -3.05 9.27 -11.03
N LEU A 37 -1.74 9.47 -10.89
CA LEU A 37 -0.80 9.48 -12.01
C LEU A 37 -0.73 8.15 -12.76
N MET A 38 -0.76 7.04 -12.03
CA MET A 38 -0.72 5.70 -12.61
C MET A 38 -2.03 5.36 -13.32
N TYR A 39 -3.16 5.65 -12.67
CA TYR A 39 -4.48 5.37 -13.19
C TYR A 39 -4.80 6.23 -14.42
N ALA A 40 -4.41 7.52 -14.42
CA ALA A 40 -4.54 8.40 -15.58
C ALA A 40 -3.79 7.87 -16.82
N ASN A 41 -2.67 7.17 -16.63
CA ASN A 41 -1.91 6.53 -17.70
C ASN A 41 -2.33 5.08 -17.97
N ARG A 42 -3.41 4.60 -17.31
CA ARG A 42 -3.86 3.19 -17.33
C ARG A 42 -2.73 2.20 -17.07
N ALA A 43 -1.77 2.58 -16.23
CA ALA A 43 -0.61 1.77 -15.93
C ALA A 43 -1.04 0.55 -15.11
N PHE A 44 -0.69 -0.64 -15.59
CA PHE A 44 -0.96 -1.94 -14.95
C PHE A 44 -2.45 -2.31 -14.72
N VAL A 45 -3.42 -1.49 -15.12
CA VAL A 45 -4.87 -1.73 -14.92
C VAL A 45 -5.31 -3.10 -15.47
N HIS A 46 -4.82 -3.49 -16.65
CA HIS A 46 -5.19 -4.78 -17.27
C HIS A 46 -4.82 -6.02 -16.45
N TRP A 47 -3.81 -5.94 -15.57
CA TRP A 47 -3.45 -7.05 -14.69
C TRP A 47 -4.54 -7.31 -13.67
N TYR A 48 -5.10 -6.26 -13.09
CA TYR A 48 -6.15 -6.36 -12.08
C TYR A 48 -7.49 -6.77 -12.70
N VAL A 49 -7.86 -6.15 -13.82
CA VAL A 49 -9.07 -6.52 -14.55
C VAL A 49 -8.97 -7.95 -15.09
N GLY A 50 -7.77 -8.40 -15.48
CA GLY A 50 -7.52 -9.78 -15.90
C GLY A 50 -7.76 -10.82 -14.81
N GLU A 51 -7.62 -10.46 -13.54
CA GLU A 51 -7.94 -11.29 -12.38
C GLU A 51 -9.42 -11.21 -11.95
N GLY A 52 -10.22 -10.39 -12.64
CA GLY A 52 -11.67 -10.28 -12.43
C GLY A 52 -12.13 -9.06 -11.60
N MET A 53 -11.24 -8.10 -11.34
CA MET A 53 -11.60 -6.80 -10.73
C MET A 53 -12.37 -5.93 -11.74
N ASP A 54 -13.40 -5.21 -11.30
CA ASP A 54 -14.09 -4.23 -12.15
C ASP A 54 -13.30 -2.93 -12.21
N GLU A 55 -13.25 -2.28 -13.38
CA GLU A 55 -12.48 -1.02 -13.53
C GLU A 55 -13.05 0.11 -12.66
N GLY A 56 -14.35 0.09 -12.37
CA GLY A 56 -15.01 1.05 -11.48
C GLY A 56 -14.53 0.96 -10.02
N GLU A 57 -14.10 -0.23 -9.57
CA GLU A 57 -13.61 -0.45 -8.19
C GLU A 57 -12.36 0.39 -7.88
N PHE A 58 -11.57 0.77 -8.89
CA PHE A 58 -10.44 1.69 -8.72
C PHE A 58 -10.88 3.09 -8.30
N SER A 59 -11.95 3.60 -8.90
CA SER A 59 -12.49 4.92 -8.60
C SER A 59 -13.19 4.93 -7.24
N GLU A 60 -13.98 3.89 -6.95
CA GLU A 60 -14.66 3.74 -5.65
C GLU A 60 -13.65 3.70 -4.50
N ALA A 61 -12.62 2.85 -4.59
CA ALA A 61 -11.60 2.76 -3.54
C ALA A 61 -10.78 4.04 -3.38
N ARG A 62 -10.65 4.86 -4.43
CA ARG A 62 -9.95 6.14 -4.39
C ARG A 62 -10.76 7.25 -3.71
N GLU A 63 -12.09 7.17 -3.78
CA GLU A 63 -13.00 8.10 -3.10
C GLU A 63 -13.11 7.82 -1.59
N ASP A 64 -12.90 6.56 -1.18
CA ASP A 64 -12.94 6.12 0.22
C ASP A 64 -11.64 6.38 1.02
N LEU A 65 -10.61 6.93 0.36
CA LEU A 65 -9.26 7.18 0.90
C LEU A 65 -9.10 8.61 1.43
#